data_AF-A0A915C2K8-F1
#
_entry.id   AF-A0A915C2K8-F1
#
_cell.length_a   1.000
_cell.length_b   1.000
_cell.length_c   1.000
_cell.angle_alpha   90.00
_cell.angle_beta   90.00
_cell.angle_gamma   90.00
#
_symmetry.space_group_name_H-M   'P 1'
#
loop_
_entity.id
_entity.type
_entity.pdbx_description
1 polymer ?
#
loop_
_entity_poly.entity_id
_entity_poly.type
_entity_poly.pdbx_seq_one_letter_code
_entity_poly.pdbx_strand_id
1 'polypeptide(L)'
;MAHFNWSCFSSVIFTVFIFSHSNAAPDSPPRRPPKDIPPGFAEVLPPEIVAKLRAVHKDNSLSWEQKREEFGRIMDTVPESIIQKLPPPPFLNKLPADVKAKLVAIHRQTGLTWRQRHEKVREYIATLPDNIKRLLPPRRHRRVGENTRSA
;
A
#
# COMPACT_ATOMS: atom_id res chain seq x y z
N MET A 1 30.66 -28.87 50.70
CA MET A 1 31.40 -29.50 49.58
C MET A 1 30.97 -28.77 48.31
N ALA A 2 31.78 -28.11 47.50
CA ALA A 2 33.22 -27.91 47.43
C ALA A 2 33.49 -26.52 46.84
N HIS A 3 34.66 -25.98 47.17
CA HIS A 3 35.23 -24.73 46.65
C HIS A 3 35.64 -24.85 45.17
N PHE A 4 35.69 -23.74 44.41
CA PHE A 4 36.96 -23.24 43.86
C PHE A 4 36.83 -21.84 43.22
N ASN A 5 37.68 -20.93 43.67
CA ASN A 5 38.01 -19.63 43.06
C ASN A 5 38.96 -19.83 41.86
N TRP A 6 38.93 -18.96 40.86
CA TRP A 6 40.16 -18.33 40.36
C TRP A 6 39.88 -17.10 39.47
N SER A 7 40.76 -16.12 39.59
CA SER A 7 40.71 -14.77 39.05
C SER A 7 41.66 -14.61 37.84
N CYS A 8 41.64 -13.42 37.23
CA CYS A 8 42.65 -12.82 36.34
C CYS A 8 42.64 -13.23 34.85
N PHE A 9 42.33 -12.27 33.95
CA PHE A 9 43.26 -11.48 33.13
C PHE A 9 42.42 -10.39 32.42
N SER A 10 42.57 -9.10 32.78
CA SER A 10 43.38 -8.10 32.07
C SER A 10 43.18 -8.06 30.54
N SER A 11 42.70 -6.93 30.02
CA SER A 11 43.44 -6.12 29.01
C SER A 11 42.51 -5.33 28.07
N VAL A 12 42.46 -4.01 28.32
CA VAL A 12 42.60 -2.86 27.39
C VAL A 12 41.73 -2.75 26.10
N ILE A 13 41.36 -1.48 25.79
CA ILE A 13 40.90 -0.84 24.54
C ILE A 13 39.39 -1.08 24.22
N PHE A 14 38.49 -0.10 24.23
CA PHE A 14 38.43 1.03 23.31
C PHE A 14 37.51 2.16 23.82
N THR A 15 38.10 3.34 23.91
CA THR A 15 37.44 4.64 23.96
C THR A 15 36.87 5.01 22.58
N VAL A 16 35.72 5.69 22.62
CA VAL A 16 35.40 6.89 21.80
C VAL A 16 34.84 6.68 20.37
N PHE A 17 33.59 7.18 20.26
CA PHE A 17 32.91 7.77 19.10
C PHE A 17 32.34 6.86 18.00
N ILE A 18 31.07 6.56 18.24
CA ILE A 18 29.98 6.73 17.28
C ILE A 18 30.23 7.98 16.41
N PHE A 19 30.48 7.79 15.11
CA PHE A 19 30.21 8.82 14.11
C PHE A 19 29.36 8.22 12.99
N SER A 20 28.08 8.54 13.09
CA SER A 20 27.07 8.51 12.05
C SER A 20 27.62 8.68 10.63
N HIS A 21 27.24 7.75 9.75
CA HIS A 21 26.75 8.08 8.41
C HIS A 21 25.66 7.07 8.04
N SER A 22 24.54 7.12 8.77
CA SER A 22 23.28 6.65 8.20
C SER A 22 22.84 7.69 7.17
N ASN A 23 23.14 7.44 5.90
CA ASN A 23 22.41 8.03 4.79
C ASN A 23 20.97 7.48 4.83
N ALA A 24 20.15 8.02 5.73
CA ALA A 24 18.72 7.77 5.75
C ALA A 24 18.12 8.53 4.56
N ALA A 25 17.54 7.79 3.62
CA ALA A 25 16.69 8.35 2.58
C ALA A 25 15.60 9.25 3.21
N PRO A 26 15.20 10.36 2.56
CA PRO A 26 14.24 11.29 3.15
C PRO A 26 12.93 10.55 3.47
N ASP A 27 12.67 10.45 4.76
CA ASP A 27 11.47 9.85 5.34
C ASP A 27 10.27 10.62 4.79
N SER A 28 9.54 9.98 3.87
CA SER A 28 8.35 10.59 3.30
C SER A 28 7.32 10.73 4.42
N PRO A 29 6.78 11.93 4.70
CA PRO A 29 5.87 12.12 5.82
C PRO A 29 4.70 11.13 5.72
N PRO A 30 4.25 10.54 6.83
CA PRO A 30 3.16 9.58 6.82
C PRO A 30 1.94 10.23 6.18
N ARG A 31 1.55 9.74 5.01
CA ARG A 31 0.37 10.24 4.29
C ARG A 31 -0.84 10.01 5.18
N ARG A 32 -1.47 11.10 5.65
CA ARG A 32 -2.73 11.05 6.40
C ARG A 32 -3.76 10.23 5.60
N PRO A 33 -4.56 9.38 6.26
CA PRO A 33 -5.62 8.66 5.57
C PRO A 33 -6.54 9.66 4.85
N PRO A 34 -7.04 9.34 3.65
CA PRO A 34 -7.98 10.20 2.95
C PRO A 34 -9.20 10.50 3.82
N LYS A 35 -9.67 11.75 3.79
CA LYS A 35 -10.83 12.19 4.60
C LYS A 35 -12.17 11.67 4.05
N ASP A 36 -12.24 11.36 2.76
CA ASP A 36 -13.45 10.92 2.06
C ASP A 36 -13.06 9.96 0.92
N ILE A 37 -14.07 9.50 0.17
CA ILE A 37 -13.93 8.74 -1.07
C ILE A 37 -13.07 9.49 -2.11
N PRO A 38 -12.51 8.80 -3.13
CA PRO A 38 -11.63 9.45 -4.10
C PRO A 38 -12.31 10.62 -4.83
N PRO A 39 -11.55 11.67 -5.18
CA PRO A 39 -12.09 12.82 -5.91
C PRO A 39 -12.65 12.40 -7.26
N GLY A 40 -13.76 13.02 -7.68
CA GLY A 40 -14.42 12.71 -8.96
C GLY A 40 -15.34 11.49 -8.93
N PHE A 41 -15.37 10.72 -7.84
CA PHE A 41 -16.30 9.58 -7.70
C PHE A 41 -17.72 10.06 -7.42
N ALA A 42 -17.90 11.10 -6.61
CA ALA A 42 -19.22 11.58 -6.20
C ALA A 42 -20.02 12.19 -7.37
N GLU A 43 -19.31 12.69 -8.38
CA GLU A 43 -19.85 13.35 -9.56
C GLU A 43 -20.27 12.36 -10.65
N VAL A 44 -19.71 11.14 -10.63
CA VAL A 44 -19.90 10.13 -11.68
C VAL A 44 -20.76 8.97 -11.20
N LEU A 45 -20.58 8.55 -9.94
CA LEU A 45 -21.29 7.39 -9.41
C LEU A 45 -22.71 7.77 -8.96
N PRO A 46 -23.67 6.83 -9.07
CA PRO A 46 -25.00 7.02 -8.51
C PRO A 46 -24.95 7.34 -7.00
N PRO A 47 -25.85 8.19 -6.50
CA PRO A 47 -25.82 8.65 -5.12
C PRO A 47 -25.91 7.50 -4.11
N GLU A 48 -26.64 6.42 -4.44
CA GLU A 48 -26.74 5.24 -3.60
C GLU A 48 -25.41 4.49 -3.47
N ILE A 49 -24.62 4.44 -4.54
CA ILE A 49 -23.28 3.82 -4.53
C ILE A 49 -22.32 4.68 -3.72
N VAL A 50 -22.34 6.01 -3.92
CA VAL A 50 -21.53 6.97 -3.17
C VAL A 50 -21.81 6.85 -1.66
N ALA A 51 -23.08 6.74 -1.26
CA ALA A 51 -23.47 6.55 0.13
C ALA A 51 -22.87 5.26 0.73
N LYS A 52 -22.96 4.14 0.00
CA LYS A 52 -22.37 2.86 0.43
C LYS A 52 -20.85 2.93 0.57
N LEU A 53 -20.15 3.52 -0.41
CA LEU A 53 -18.70 3.69 -0.35
C LEU A 53 -18.25 4.54 0.85
N ARG A 54 -18.98 5.62 1.15
CA ARG A 54 -18.72 6.46 2.32
C ARG A 54 -18.99 5.74 3.63
N ALA A 55 -20.02 4.91 3.70
CA ALA A 55 -20.32 4.10 4.88
C ALA A 55 -19.16 3.14 5.18
N VAL A 56 -18.68 2.39 4.18
CA VAL A 56 -17.53 1.48 4.33
C VAL A 56 -16.25 2.21 4.75
N HIS A 57 -15.99 3.40 4.18
CA HIS A 57 -14.82 4.21 4.56
C HIS A 57 -14.85 4.62 6.03
N LYS A 58 -16.03 5.04 6.52
CA LYS A 58 -16.24 5.54 7.89
C LYS A 58 -16.42 4.43 8.94
N ASP A 59 -16.69 3.21 8.52
CA ASP A 59 -16.92 2.09 9.43
C ASP A 59 -15.63 1.71 10.17
N ASN A 60 -15.54 1.98 11.47
CA ASN A 60 -14.35 1.67 12.26
C ASN A 60 -14.29 0.21 12.72
N SER A 61 -15.35 -0.58 12.51
CA SER A 61 -15.38 -2.00 12.84
C SER A 61 -14.65 -2.87 11.81
N LEU A 62 -14.52 -2.38 10.58
CA LEU A 62 -13.84 -3.09 9.49
C LEU A 62 -12.34 -2.83 9.48
N SER A 63 -11.57 -3.91 9.37
CA SER A 63 -10.14 -3.84 9.06
C SER A 63 -9.90 -3.21 7.67
N TRP A 64 -8.67 -2.77 7.41
CA TRP A 64 -8.35 -2.13 6.15
C TRP A 64 -8.47 -3.07 4.93
N GLU A 65 -8.16 -4.35 5.12
CA GLU A 65 -8.42 -5.40 4.15
C GLU A 65 -9.92 -5.56 3.86
N GLN A 66 -10.75 -5.63 4.91
CA GLN A 66 -12.19 -5.78 4.75
C GLN A 66 -12.82 -4.57 4.05
N LYS A 67 -12.41 -3.34 4.40
CA LYS A 67 -12.86 -2.13 3.70
C LYS A 67 -12.57 -2.18 2.21
N ARG A 68 -11.38 -2.63 1.82
CA ARG A 68 -10.99 -2.72 0.40
C ARG A 68 -11.75 -3.79 -0.36
N GLU A 69 -12.01 -4.93 0.27
CA GLU A 69 -12.81 -6.00 -0.32
C GLU A 69 -14.27 -5.53 -0.51
N GLU A 70 -14.86 -4.91 0.50
CA GLU A 70 -16.24 -4.41 0.42
C GLU A 70 -16.37 -3.25 -0.58
N PHE A 71 -15.38 -2.34 -0.61
CA PHE A 71 -15.31 -1.30 -1.64
C PHE A 71 -15.26 -1.93 -3.05
N GLY A 72 -14.47 -2.99 -3.23
CA GLY A 72 -14.39 -3.74 -4.47
C GLY A 72 -15.73 -4.35 -4.87
N ARG A 73 -16.41 -5.04 -3.93
CA ARG A 73 -17.75 -5.61 -4.16
C ARG A 73 -18.78 -4.58 -4.58
N ILE A 74 -18.80 -3.41 -3.91
CA ILE A 74 -19.72 -2.32 -4.29
C ILE A 74 -19.40 -1.85 -5.71
N MET A 75 -18.12 -1.67 -6.05
CA MET A 75 -17.72 -1.24 -7.39
C MET A 75 -18.04 -2.26 -8.48
N ASP A 76 -18.00 -3.56 -8.19
CA ASP A 76 -18.38 -4.62 -9.13
C ASP A 76 -19.89 -4.58 -9.49
N THR A 77 -20.74 -3.91 -8.70
CA THR A 77 -22.16 -3.71 -9.02
C THR A 77 -22.42 -2.55 -9.99
N VAL A 78 -21.42 -1.67 -10.20
CA VAL A 78 -21.57 -0.49 -11.04
C VAL A 78 -21.44 -0.86 -12.52
N PRO A 79 -22.37 -0.43 -13.39
CA PRO A 79 -22.28 -0.68 -14.82
C PRO A 79 -20.99 -0.14 -15.44
N GLU A 80 -20.43 -0.88 -16.39
CA GLU A 80 -19.19 -0.51 -17.10
C GLU A 80 -19.29 0.88 -17.78
N SER A 81 -20.48 1.27 -18.24
CA SER A 81 -20.73 2.60 -18.84
C SER A 81 -20.51 3.77 -17.87
N ILE A 82 -20.67 3.53 -16.57
CA ILE A 82 -20.38 4.51 -15.50
C ILE A 82 -18.90 4.41 -15.12
N ILE A 83 -18.35 3.21 -14.99
CA ILE A 83 -16.92 2.99 -14.67
C ILE A 83 -16.01 3.70 -15.68
N GLN A 84 -16.37 3.71 -16.96
CA GLN A 84 -15.61 4.39 -18.00
C GLN A 84 -15.54 5.92 -17.86
N LYS A 85 -16.51 6.51 -17.14
CA LYS A 85 -16.55 7.96 -16.87
C LYS A 85 -15.73 8.36 -15.65
N LEU A 86 -15.27 7.39 -14.84
CA LEU A 86 -14.47 7.68 -13.66
C LEU A 86 -13.12 8.29 -14.06
N PRO A 87 -12.66 9.34 -13.35
CA PRO A 87 -11.38 9.94 -13.65
C PRO A 87 -10.25 8.94 -13.39
N PRO A 88 -9.28 8.81 -14.33
CA PRO A 88 -8.12 7.96 -14.11
C PRO A 88 -7.26 8.55 -12.98
N PRO A 89 -6.62 7.70 -12.14
CA PRO A 89 -5.65 8.15 -11.16
C PRO A 89 -4.54 9.00 -11.80
N PRO A 90 -4.09 10.11 -11.15
CA PRO A 90 -3.12 11.03 -11.75
C PRO A 90 -1.79 10.39 -12.19
N PHE A 91 -1.36 9.31 -11.51
CA PHE A 91 -0.12 8.61 -11.89
C PHE A 91 -0.24 7.85 -13.22
N LEU A 92 -1.45 7.42 -13.62
CA LEU A 92 -1.65 6.72 -14.89
C LEU A 92 -1.34 7.62 -16.10
N ASN A 93 -1.46 8.94 -15.95
CA ASN A 93 -1.15 9.88 -17.03
C ASN A 93 0.35 9.97 -17.35
N LYS A 94 1.21 9.50 -16.43
CA LYS A 94 2.66 9.47 -16.62
C LYS A 94 3.14 8.18 -17.29
N LEU A 95 2.29 7.17 -17.41
CA LEU A 95 2.67 5.86 -17.92
C LEU A 95 2.52 5.79 -19.44
N PRO A 96 3.37 4.98 -20.12
CA PRO A 96 3.17 4.61 -21.51
C PRO A 96 1.78 4.02 -21.77
N ALA A 97 1.26 4.22 -22.98
CA ALA A 97 -0.11 3.85 -23.34
C ALA A 97 -0.38 2.35 -23.22
N ASP A 98 0.58 1.51 -23.59
CA ASP A 98 0.54 0.05 -23.45
C ASP A 98 0.45 -0.38 -21.98
N VAL A 99 1.27 0.22 -21.11
CA VAL A 99 1.27 -0.04 -19.67
C VAL A 99 -0.05 0.39 -19.04
N LYS A 100 -0.55 1.57 -19.42
CA LYS A 100 -1.85 2.08 -18.97
C LYS A 100 -2.98 1.13 -19.39
N ALA A 101 -3.00 0.68 -20.64
CA ALA A 101 -4.03 -0.23 -21.14
C ALA A 101 -4.03 -1.57 -20.39
N LYS A 102 -2.86 -2.15 -20.14
CA LYS A 102 -2.73 -3.40 -19.36
C LYS A 102 -3.20 -3.24 -17.92
N LEU A 103 -2.83 -2.15 -17.24
CA LEU A 103 -3.28 -1.88 -15.87
C LEU A 103 -4.78 -1.66 -15.77
N VAL A 104 -5.38 -0.94 -16.72
CA VAL A 104 -6.83 -0.74 -16.81
C VAL A 104 -7.55 -2.05 -17.08
N ALA A 105 -7.04 -2.89 -17.99
CA ALA A 105 -7.63 -4.20 -18.29
C ALA A 105 -7.65 -5.12 -17.05
N ILE A 106 -6.56 -5.15 -16.26
CA ILE A 106 -6.53 -5.92 -15.00
C ILE A 106 -7.57 -5.39 -14.00
N HIS A 107 -7.72 -4.06 -13.89
CA HIS A 107 -8.69 -3.47 -12.96
C HIS A 107 -10.14 -3.74 -13.35
N ARG A 108 -10.44 -3.76 -14.66
CA ARG A 108 -11.79 -4.01 -15.20
C ARG A 108 -12.15 -5.49 -15.27
N GLN A 109 -11.22 -6.40 -14.96
CA GLN A 109 -11.53 -7.82 -14.93
C GLN A 109 -12.57 -8.11 -13.83
N THR A 110 -13.72 -8.64 -14.24
CA THR A 110 -14.81 -9.04 -13.35
C THR A 110 -14.52 -10.41 -12.72
N GLY A 111 -15.16 -10.68 -11.58
CA GLY A 111 -15.03 -11.97 -10.89
C GLY A 111 -13.72 -12.17 -10.12
N LEU A 112 -12.90 -11.12 -9.95
CA LEU A 112 -11.71 -11.15 -9.10
C LEU A 112 -11.98 -10.45 -7.77
N THR A 113 -11.55 -11.08 -6.67
CA THR A 113 -11.43 -10.41 -5.38
C THR A 113 -10.45 -9.25 -5.46
N TRP A 114 -10.55 -8.29 -4.53
CA TRP A 114 -9.60 -7.18 -4.43
C TRP A 114 -8.15 -7.71 -4.39
N ARG A 115 -7.92 -8.78 -3.62
CA ARG A 115 -6.59 -9.38 -3.44
C ARG A 115 -6.04 -9.97 -4.74
N GLN A 116 -6.84 -10.75 -5.47
CA GLN A 116 -6.43 -11.33 -6.74
C GLN A 116 -6.13 -10.26 -7.80
N ARG A 117 -6.97 -9.23 -7.87
CA ARG A 117 -6.76 -8.08 -8.77
C ARG A 117 -5.44 -7.37 -8.47
N HIS A 118 -5.15 -7.13 -7.19
CA HIS A 118 -3.89 -6.51 -6.78
C HIS A 118 -2.67 -7.40 -7.01
N GLU A 119 -2.78 -8.72 -6.86
CA GLU A 119 -1.68 -9.63 -7.16
C GLU A 119 -1.34 -9.60 -8.65
N LYS A 120 -2.35 -9.65 -9.54
CA LYS A 120 -2.12 -9.51 -10.98
C LYS A 120 -1.45 -8.18 -11.36
N VAL A 121 -1.90 -7.08 -10.76
CA VAL A 121 -1.24 -5.77 -10.94
C VAL A 121 0.21 -5.83 -10.45
N ARG A 122 0.47 -6.49 -9.32
CA ARG A 122 1.80 -6.63 -8.72
C ARG A 122 2.74 -7.44 -9.60
N GLU A 123 2.28 -8.57 -10.13
CA GLU A 123 2.99 -9.44 -11.07
C GLU A 123 3.32 -8.68 -12.35
N TYR A 124 2.34 -8.01 -12.95
CA TYR A 124 2.57 -7.19 -14.14
C TYR A 124 3.59 -6.08 -13.89
N ILE A 125 3.47 -5.35 -12.78
CA ILE A 125 4.46 -4.30 -12.44
C ILE A 125 5.86 -4.90 -12.25
N ALA A 126 5.99 -6.14 -11.78
CA ALA A 126 7.29 -6.78 -11.58
C ALA A 126 8.04 -7.00 -12.90
N THR A 127 7.32 -7.24 -14.00
CA THR A 127 7.91 -7.45 -15.34
C THR A 127 8.32 -6.15 -16.04
N LEU A 128 7.85 -4.99 -15.57
CA LEU A 128 8.17 -3.70 -16.18
C LEU A 128 9.65 -3.30 -15.97
N PRO A 129 10.24 -2.54 -16.92
CA PRO A 129 11.59 -2.01 -16.75
C PRO A 129 11.63 -0.90 -15.67
N ASP A 130 12.81 -0.70 -15.08
CA ASP A 130 12.96 0.17 -13.90
C ASP A 130 12.62 1.63 -14.17
N ASN A 131 12.86 2.13 -15.39
CA ASN A 131 12.47 3.49 -15.78
C ASN A 131 10.96 3.72 -15.68
N ILE A 132 10.14 2.69 -15.97
CA ILE A 132 8.68 2.75 -15.84
C ILE A 132 8.26 2.54 -14.40
N LYS A 133 8.90 1.62 -13.67
CA LYS A 133 8.63 1.39 -12.24
C LYS A 133 8.80 2.67 -11.40
N ARG A 134 9.76 3.54 -11.74
CA ARG A 134 9.96 4.84 -11.09
C ARG A 134 8.79 5.83 -11.25
N LEU A 135 7.93 5.65 -12.26
CA LEU A 135 6.77 6.50 -12.51
C LEU A 135 5.56 6.06 -11.68
N LEU A 136 5.58 4.82 -11.16
CA LEU A 136 4.52 4.27 -10.33
C LEU A 136 4.66 4.76 -8.88
N PRO A 137 3.53 4.88 -8.15
CA PRO A 137 3.60 5.19 -6.72
C PRO A 137 4.45 4.15 -5.98
N PRO A 138 5.20 4.57 -4.94
CA PRO A 138 6.07 3.66 -4.20
C PRO A 138 5.25 2.51 -3.61
N ARG A 139 5.84 1.30 -3.66
CA ARG A 139 5.25 0.14 -2.99
C ARG A 139 5.15 0.46 -1.51
N ARG A 140 3.94 0.40 -0.94
CA ARG A 140 3.80 0.42 0.52
C ARG A 140 4.47 -0.84 1.04
N HIS A 141 5.67 -0.70 1.61
CA HIS A 141 6.22 -1.75 2.43
C HIS A 141 5.25 -1.93 3.61
N ARG A 142 4.52 -3.05 3.64
CA ARG A 142 3.87 -3.50 4.87
C ARG A 142 5.03 -3.65 5.86
N ARG A 143 5.13 -2.81 6.90
CA ARG A 143 6.01 -3.12 8.02
C ARG A 143 5.49 -4.42 8.63
N VAL A 144 6.06 -5.54 8.20
CA VAL A 144 5.92 -6.83 8.86
C VAL A 144 6.87 -6.76 10.03
N GLY A 145 6.35 -6.41 11.21
CA GLY A 145 7.12 -6.34 12.43
C GLY A 145 6.88 -5.06 13.23
N GLU A 146 5.77 -5.01 13.96
CA GLU A 146 5.68 -4.30 15.24
C GLU A 146 4.43 -4.77 16.01
N ASN A 147 4.31 -6.09 16.25
CA ASN A 147 3.44 -6.59 17.31
C ASN A 147 3.94 -7.94 17.85
N THR A 148 5.17 -7.93 18.35
CA THR A 148 5.70 -8.97 19.26
C THR A 148 6.62 -8.28 20.26
N ARG A 149 6.04 -7.53 21.19
CA ARG A 149 6.68 -7.26 22.48
C ARG A 149 5.62 -7.05 23.56
N SER A 150 4.98 -8.15 23.95
CA SER A 150 4.61 -8.36 25.33
C SER A 150 5.74 -9.16 25.98
N ALA A 151 6.49 -8.50 26.85
CA ALA A 151 7.14 -9.04 28.03
C ALA A 151 7.46 -7.84 28.93
#